data_AF-A0A7C7WSD8-F1
#
_entry.id   AF-A0A7C7WSD8-F1
#
_cell.length_a   1.000
_cell.length_b   1.000
_cell.length_c   1.000
_cell.angle_alpha   90.00
_cell.angle_beta   90.00
_cell.angle_gamma   90.00
#
_symmetry.space_group_name_H-M   'P 1'
#
loop_
_entity.id
_entity.type
_entity.pdbx_description
1 polymer ?
#
loop_
_entity_poly.entity_id
_entity_poly.type
_entity_poly.pdbx_seq_one_letter_code
_entity_poly.pdbx_strand_id
1 'polypeptide(L)'
;MPLISLSNAFEQQQFANGYELVDGVQMHEEQGSRFQIVNRWFKKYIDSGHFVEVRVDSPRFSAHPDAPMNCTCPHCDEEATKPILGHTHPASLVAIPPQEVPSRGWGEDFWVRVESREDEYLCGIVDNPLYENRLHEIAEGDRICFHTNHILSVHGLHNMEIVERMTSEDLVLFRAWLDSHRDSKS
;
A
#
# COMPACT_ATOMS: atom_id res chain seq x y z
N MET A 1 15.02 -20.82 -19.33
CA MET A 1 14.00 -20.87 -18.26
C MET A 1 12.81 -20.06 -18.75
N PRO A 2 11.56 -20.55 -18.69
CA PRO A 2 10.43 -19.73 -19.11
C PRO A 2 10.35 -18.50 -18.19
N LEU A 3 10.29 -17.32 -18.79
CA LEU A 3 9.97 -16.08 -18.08
C LEU A 3 8.54 -16.24 -17.57
N ILE A 4 8.37 -16.41 -16.26
CA ILE A 4 7.05 -16.36 -15.63
C ILE A 4 6.54 -14.92 -15.78
N SER A 5 5.33 -14.73 -16.32
CA SER A 5 4.70 -13.41 -16.39
C SER A 5 4.47 -12.85 -14.99
N LEU A 6 4.43 -11.53 -14.83
CA LEU A 6 4.24 -10.92 -13.51
C LEU A 6 2.87 -11.25 -12.92
N SER A 7 1.85 -11.45 -13.76
CA SER A 7 0.52 -11.93 -13.34
C SER A 7 0.59 -13.31 -12.68
N ASN A 8 1.30 -14.27 -13.29
CA ASN A 8 1.46 -15.61 -12.73
C ASN A 8 2.29 -15.58 -11.44
N ALA A 9 3.30 -14.70 -11.37
CA ALA A 9 4.09 -14.51 -10.15
C ALA A 9 3.22 -13.95 -9.00
N PHE A 10 2.33 -13.01 -9.30
CA PHE A 10 1.36 -12.49 -8.34
C PHE A 10 0.39 -13.58 -7.85
N GLU A 11 -0.19 -14.37 -8.75
CA GLU A 11 -1.14 -15.45 -8.40
C GLU A 11 -0.51 -16.56 -7.55
N GLN A 12 0.78 -16.83 -7.71
CA GLN A 12 1.51 -17.85 -6.96
C GLN A 12 2.08 -17.35 -5.63
N GLN A 13 2.13 -16.03 -5.44
CA GLN A 13 2.61 -15.42 -4.20
C GLN A 13 1.63 -15.71 -3.06
N GLN A 14 2.16 -16.10 -1.91
CA GLN A 14 1.38 -16.30 -0.69
C GLN A 14 2.15 -15.70 0.48
N PHE A 15 1.42 -15.11 1.42
CA PHE A 15 1.96 -14.65 2.69
C PHE A 15 1.50 -15.55 3.82
N ALA A 16 2.25 -15.57 4.91
CA ALA A 16 1.92 -16.38 6.06
C ALA A 16 0.65 -15.89 6.78
N ASN A 17 0.07 -16.78 7.58
CA ASN A 17 -1.04 -16.47 8.50
C ASN A 17 -2.27 -15.77 7.86
N GLY A 18 -2.51 -16.05 6.57
CA GLY A 18 -3.67 -15.51 5.84
C GLY A 18 -3.58 -14.02 5.58
N TYR A 19 -2.38 -13.44 5.62
CA TYR A 19 -2.16 -12.08 5.14
C TYR A 19 -2.30 -12.04 3.62
N GLU A 20 -2.91 -10.97 3.12
CA GLU A 20 -3.10 -10.69 1.70
C GLU A 20 -2.82 -9.22 1.43
N LEU A 21 -2.37 -8.89 0.21
CA LEU A 21 -2.27 -7.49 -0.21
C LEU A 21 -3.67 -6.88 -0.27
N VAL A 22 -3.81 -5.67 0.25
CA VAL A 22 -5.08 -4.93 0.23
C VAL A 22 -5.33 -4.37 -1.16
N ASP A 23 -6.48 -4.68 -1.76
CA ASP A 23 -6.98 -3.94 -2.92
C ASP A 23 -7.39 -2.53 -2.47
N GLY A 24 -6.52 -1.55 -2.71
CA GLY A 24 -6.74 -0.17 -2.30
C GLY A 24 -7.90 0.50 -3.02
N VAL A 25 -8.24 0.06 -4.23
CA VAL A 25 -9.39 0.60 -4.99
C VAL A 25 -10.68 0.14 -4.33
N GLN A 26 -10.81 -1.16 -4.08
CA GLN A 26 -11.97 -1.72 -3.37
C GLN A 26 -12.10 -1.10 -1.96
N MET A 27 -11.00 -1.03 -1.21
CA MET A 27 -11.01 -0.46 0.14
C MET A 27 -11.40 1.03 0.13
N HIS A 28 -10.96 1.79 -0.88
CA HIS A 28 -11.39 3.18 -1.06
C HIS A 28 -12.88 3.31 -1.41
N GLU A 29 -13.41 2.42 -2.27
CA GLU A 29 -14.85 2.41 -2.59
C GLU A 29 -15.72 2.10 -1.37
N GLU A 30 -15.27 1.17 -0.52
CA GLU A 30 -15.98 0.79 0.70
C GLU A 30 -15.89 1.84 1.81
N GLN A 31 -14.76 2.55 1.93
CA GLN A 31 -14.46 3.41 3.08
C GLN A 31 -14.38 4.91 2.76
N GLY A 32 -14.35 5.28 1.47
CA GLY A 32 -14.35 6.65 0.98
C GLY A 32 -13.24 7.51 1.57
N SER A 33 -13.63 8.61 2.22
CA SER A 33 -12.70 9.57 2.84
C SER A 33 -11.85 8.97 3.97
N ARG A 34 -12.26 7.83 4.54
CA ARG A 34 -11.53 7.14 5.61
C ARG A 34 -10.33 6.33 5.09
N PHE A 35 -10.28 6.03 3.78
CA PHE A 35 -9.17 5.31 3.17
C PHE A 35 -8.81 5.97 1.83
N GLN A 36 -7.83 6.86 1.82
CA GLN A 36 -7.45 7.59 0.61
C GLN A 36 -6.34 6.85 -0.13
N ILE A 37 -6.43 6.84 -1.46
CA ILE A 37 -5.41 6.28 -2.33
C ILE A 37 -4.92 7.32 -3.35
N VAL A 38 -3.71 7.09 -3.86
CA VAL A 38 -3.16 7.87 -4.96
C VAL A 38 -4.06 7.78 -6.20
N ASN A 39 -4.21 8.90 -6.89
CA ASN A 39 -5.03 8.99 -8.09
C ASN A 39 -4.51 8.03 -9.19
N ARG A 40 -5.43 7.53 -10.02
CA ARG A 40 -5.13 6.58 -11.10
C ARG A 40 -4.13 7.10 -12.14
N TRP A 41 -4.02 8.42 -12.33
CA TRP A 41 -3.10 8.99 -13.30
C TRP A 41 -1.66 8.79 -12.85
N PHE A 42 -1.36 8.96 -11.57
CA PHE A 42 -0.05 8.61 -11.04
C PHE A 42 0.23 7.12 -11.22
N LYS A 43 -0.74 6.24 -10.90
CA LYS A 43 -0.60 4.78 -11.08
C LYS A 43 -0.24 4.37 -12.51
N LYS A 44 -0.76 5.07 -13.52
CA LYS A 44 -0.49 4.81 -14.94
C LYS A 44 0.98 4.99 -15.32
N TYR A 45 1.68 5.93 -14.68
CA TYR A 45 3.06 6.30 -15.01
C TYR A 45 4.12 5.73 -14.06
N ILE A 46 3.72 4.88 -13.12
CA ILE A 46 4.64 4.15 -12.25
C ILE A 46 5.48 3.18 -13.08
N ASP A 47 6.80 3.20 -12.85
CA ASP A 47 7.78 2.42 -13.58
C ASP A 47 8.92 1.95 -12.67
N SER A 48 9.86 1.18 -13.23
CA SER A 48 11.07 0.73 -12.55
C SER A 48 11.82 1.88 -11.88
N GLY A 49 12.21 1.68 -10.62
CA GLY A 49 12.86 2.67 -9.78
C GLY A 49 11.90 3.53 -8.96
N HIS A 50 10.59 3.49 -9.21
CA HIS A 50 9.62 4.21 -8.39
C HIS A 50 9.33 3.51 -7.07
N PHE A 51 9.15 4.28 -6.01
CA PHE A 51 8.72 3.78 -4.70
C PHE A 51 7.21 3.95 -4.54
N VAL A 52 6.54 2.85 -4.20
CA VAL A 52 5.09 2.78 -4.01
C VAL A 52 4.77 2.18 -2.65
N GLU A 53 3.71 2.68 -2.03
CA GLU A 53 3.20 2.16 -0.76
C GLU A 53 2.16 1.09 -1.06
N VAL A 54 2.29 -0.05 -0.40
CA VAL A 54 1.31 -1.14 -0.42
C VAL A 54 1.01 -1.55 1.03
N ARG A 55 -0.04 -2.34 1.22
CA ARG A 55 -0.48 -2.81 2.54
C ARG A 55 -0.80 -4.29 2.48
N VAL A 56 -0.42 -5.01 3.54
CA VAL A 56 -0.94 -6.37 3.79
C VAL A 56 -1.82 -6.37 5.01
N ASP A 57 -2.97 -7.04 4.93
CA ASP A 57 -3.90 -7.24 6.03
C ASP A 57 -4.18 -8.72 6.23
N SER A 58 -4.57 -9.11 7.44
CA SER A 58 -5.10 -10.45 7.72
C SER A 58 -6.45 -10.35 8.42
N PRO A 59 -7.43 -11.19 8.06
CA PRO A 59 -8.67 -11.31 8.82
C PRO A 59 -8.46 -12.01 10.17
N ARG A 60 -7.27 -12.59 10.42
CA ARG A 60 -6.97 -13.27 11.69
C ARG A 60 -6.54 -12.25 12.74
N PHE A 61 -7.44 -11.93 13.65
CA PHE A 61 -7.09 -11.28 14.89
C PHE A 61 -6.13 -12.19 15.67
N SER A 62 -4.89 -11.75 15.85
CA SER A 62 -3.95 -12.41 16.75
C SER A 62 -4.30 -12.04 18.19
N ALA A 63 -5.48 -12.47 18.67
CA ALA A 63 -5.80 -12.40 20.08
C ALA A 63 -4.88 -13.36 20.84
N HIS A 64 -4.06 -12.85 21.75
CA HIS A 64 -3.62 -13.65 22.88
C HIS A 64 -4.87 -14.23 23.57
N PRO A 65 -4.85 -15.43 24.18
CA PRO A 65 -6.00 -15.98 24.91
C PRO A 65 -6.61 -15.04 25.95
N ASP A 66 -5.81 -14.10 26.46
CA ASP A 66 -6.19 -13.09 27.46
C ASP A 66 -6.53 -11.72 26.84
N ALA A 67 -6.51 -11.59 25.51
CA ALA A 67 -6.86 -10.34 24.84
C ALA A 67 -8.38 -10.12 24.93
N PRO A 68 -8.83 -8.88 25.19
CA PRO A 68 -10.25 -8.57 25.18
C PRO A 68 -10.84 -8.93 23.83
N MET A 69 -12.01 -9.58 23.85
CA MET A 69 -12.71 -10.10 22.66
C MET A 69 -12.96 -9.00 21.62
N ASN A 70 -13.10 -7.77 22.09
CA ASN A 70 -13.25 -6.56 21.30
C ASN A 70 -12.15 -5.57 21.71
N CYS A 71 -11.41 -5.04 20.74
CA CYS A 71 -10.57 -3.85 20.96
C CYS A 71 -11.31 -2.60 20.47
N THR A 72 -10.94 -1.42 20.94
CA THR A 72 -11.39 -0.15 20.35
C THR A 72 -10.19 0.58 19.74
N CYS A 73 -10.39 1.25 18.61
CA CYS A 73 -9.34 2.05 18.00
C CYS A 73 -9.09 3.30 18.86
N PRO A 74 -7.84 3.58 19.29
CA PRO A 74 -7.56 4.74 20.16
C PRO A 74 -7.77 6.09 19.45
N HIS A 75 -7.93 6.10 18.13
CA HIS A 75 -8.17 7.31 17.34
C HIS A 75 -9.64 7.60 17.06
N CYS A 76 -10.49 6.58 16.88
CA CYS A 76 -11.90 6.78 16.54
C CYS A 76 -12.89 6.20 17.57
N ASP A 77 -12.40 5.48 18.59
CA ASP A 77 -13.20 4.84 19.66
C ASP A 77 -14.28 3.87 19.15
N GLU A 78 -14.17 3.42 17.89
CA GLU A 78 -15.03 2.42 17.28
C GLU A 78 -14.52 1.00 17.65
N GLU A 79 -15.44 0.04 17.71
CA GLU A 79 -15.14 -1.39 17.91
C GLU A 79 -14.24 -1.90 16.77
N ALA A 80 -13.02 -2.28 17.11
CA ALA A 80 -11.96 -2.71 16.22
C ALA A 80 -12.28 -4.11 15.67
N THR A 81 -13.22 -4.18 14.75
CA THR A 81 -13.49 -5.37 13.92
C THR A 81 -12.55 -5.42 12.72
N LYS A 82 -12.15 -4.23 12.21
CA LYS A 82 -11.10 -3.94 11.21
C LYS A 82 -10.72 -2.45 11.31
N PRO A 83 -9.97 -2.01 12.34
CA PRO A 83 -9.63 -0.59 12.45
C PRO A 83 -8.86 -0.17 11.21
N ILE A 84 -9.40 0.81 10.46
CA ILE A 84 -8.64 1.50 9.42
C ILE A 84 -7.61 2.30 10.18
N LEU A 85 -6.42 1.74 10.34
CA LEU A 85 -5.31 2.49 10.91
C LEU A 85 -5.13 3.70 9.99
N GLY A 86 -5.22 4.90 10.56
CA GLY A 86 -4.83 6.12 9.87
C GLY A 86 -3.33 6.23 10.04
N HIS A 87 -2.59 6.14 8.94
CA HIS A 87 -1.13 6.15 8.99
C HIS A 87 -0.67 7.57 8.70
N THR A 88 0.29 8.04 9.49
CA THR A 88 1.27 8.96 8.93
C THR A 88 2.10 8.11 7.97
N HIS A 89 2.16 8.51 6.69
CA HIS A 89 2.86 7.78 5.62
C HIS A 89 4.18 7.16 6.12
N PRO A 90 4.48 5.88 5.83
CA PRO A 90 5.65 5.20 6.34
C PRO A 90 6.92 5.99 6.02
N ALA A 91 7.83 6.06 6.99
CA ALA A 91 9.06 6.83 6.87
C ALA A 91 10.08 6.09 5.97
N SER A 92 10.23 6.64 4.77
CA SER A 92 11.25 6.51 3.71
C SER A 92 12.73 6.16 4.05
N LEU A 93 13.42 5.56 3.06
CA LEU A 93 14.83 5.61 2.56
C LEU A 93 16.05 5.90 3.47
N VAL A 94 15.95 5.91 4.79
CA VAL A 94 17.09 5.97 5.72
C VAL A 94 16.80 5.07 6.92
N ALA A 95 17.84 4.55 7.58
CA ALA A 95 17.71 3.70 8.77
C ALA A 95 16.68 4.28 9.75
N ILE A 96 15.51 3.62 9.81
CA ILE A 96 14.42 3.99 10.69
C ILE A 96 14.82 3.50 12.09
N PRO A 97 14.92 4.38 13.09
CA PRO A 97 15.17 3.93 14.45
C PRO A 97 14.03 2.99 14.89
N PRO A 98 14.32 1.96 15.70
CA PRO A 98 13.30 1.02 16.14
C PRO A 98 12.13 1.75 16.79
N GLN A 99 10.92 1.59 16.25
CA GLN A 99 9.72 2.09 16.89
C GLN A 99 9.19 1.01 17.84
N GLU A 100 8.91 1.39 19.08
CA GLU A 100 8.18 0.53 20.03
C GLU A 100 6.68 0.56 19.68
N VAL A 101 6.31 -0.04 18.55
CA VAL A 101 4.91 -0.23 18.19
C VAL A 101 4.45 -1.54 18.83
N PRO A 102 3.41 -1.54 19.68
CA PRO A 102 2.88 -2.77 20.25
C PRO A 102 2.29 -3.63 19.11
N SER A 103 2.92 -4.77 18.86
CA SER A 103 2.44 -5.80 17.92
C SER A 103 1.03 -6.25 18.31
N ARG A 104 0.04 -5.86 17.50
CA ARG A 104 -1.35 -6.28 17.61
C ARG A 104 -1.90 -6.30 16.18
N GLY A 105 -1.72 -7.45 15.52
CA GLY A 105 -1.85 -7.56 14.07
C GLY A 105 -3.22 -7.13 13.52
N TRP A 106 -3.16 -6.15 12.61
CA TRP A 106 -4.28 -5.67 11.78
C TRP A 106 -3.86 -5.28 10.36
N GLY A 107 -2.55 -5.28 10.09
CA GLY A 107 -1.98 -4.97 8.79
C GLY A 107 -0.87 -3.96 8.87
N GLU A 108 0.02 -4.02 7.89
CA GLU A 108 1.23 -3.20 7.82
C GLU A 108 1.35 -2.57 6.43
N ASP A 109 1.54 -1.25 6.42
CA ASP A 109 1.83 -0.47 5.23
C ASP A 109 3.36 -0.40 5.03
N PHE A 110 3.83 -0.53 3.80
CA PHE A 110 5.25 -0.53 3.50
C PHE A 110 5.59 -0.08 2.08
N TRP A 111 6.84 0.33 1.90
CA TRP A 111 7.39 0.79 0.63
C TRP A 111 7.96 -0.36 -0.18
N VAL A 112 7.71 -0.30 -1.49
CA VAL A 112 8.26 -1.19 -2.48
C VAL A 112 8.92 -0.37 -3.57
N ARG A 113 10.19 -0.63 -3.84
CA ARG A 113 10.89 -0.13 -5.01
C ARG A 113 10.56 -1.00 -6.21
N VAL A 114 9.79 -0.48 -7.14
CA VAL A 114 9.39 -1.17 -8.38
C VAL A 114 10.64 -1.57 -9.17
N GLU A 115 10.71 -2.82 -9.61
CA GLU A 115 11.79 -3.32 -10.48
C GLU A 115 11.29 -3.57 -11.90
N SER A 116 10.05 -4.06 -12.04
CA SER A 116 9.47 -4.45 -13.31
C SER A 116 7.98 -4.18 -13.34
N ARG A 117 7.47 -3.88 -14.54
CA ARG A 117 6.04 -3.71 -14.82
C ARG A 117 5.67 -4.48 -16.09
N GLU A 118 4.53 -5.16 -16.05
CA GLU A 118 3.90 -5.85 -17.17
C GLU A 118 2.40 -5.51 -17.09
N ASP A 119 1.94 -4.64 -17.99
CA ASP A 119 0.59 -4.08 -17.98
C ASP A 119 0.21 -3.43 -16.63
N GLU A 120 -0.71 -4.06 -15.89
CA GLU A 120 -1.21 -3.62 -14.59
C GLU A 120 -0.56 -4.37 -13.41
N TYR A 121 0.37 -5.29 -13.69
CA TYR A 121 1.12 -6.02 -12.69
C TYR A 121 2.52 -5.42 -12.54
N LEU A 122 2.95 -5.29 -11.29
CA LEU A 122 4.28 -4.82 -10.93
C LEU A 122 4.92 -5.84 -9.99
N CYS A 123 6.24 -5.88 -10.01
CA CYS A 123 6.99 -6.48 -8.91
C CYS A 123 8.12 -5.54 -8.52
N GLY A 124 8.48 -5.60 -7.25
CA GLY A 124 9.54 -4.78 -6.69
C GLY A 124 10.09 -5.35 -5.39
N ILE A 125 11.01 -4.62 -4.80
CA ILE A 125 11.72 -4.99 -3.57
C ILE A 125 11.20 -4.16 -2.41
N VAL A 126 10.89 -4.82 -1.30
CA VAL A 126 10.52 -4.16 -0.04
C VAL A 126 11.69 -3.30 0.44
N ASP A 127 11.43 -2.00 0.65
CA ASP A 127 12.47 -0.98 0.88
C ASP A 127 12.64 -0.59 2.35
N ASN A 128 11.83 -1.14 3.26
CA ASN A 128 11.91 -0.83 4.68
C ASN A 128 11.74 -2.08 5.54
N PRO A 129 12.31 -2.09 6.77
CA PRO A 129 12.04 -3.15 7.74
C PRO A 129 10.56 -3.13 8.14
N LEU A 130 10.01 -4.34 8.34
CA LEU A 130 8.63 -4.58 8.76
C LEU A 130 8.58 -5.08 10.19
N TYR A 131 7.73 -4.46 11.01
CA TYR A 131 7.56 -4.77 12.42
C TYR A 131 6.84 -6.09 12.64
N GLU A 132 5.87 -6.41 11.78
CA GLU A 132 5.05 -7.62 11.87
C GLU A 132 5.58 -8.75 10.97
N ASN A 133 6.85 -8.69 10.55
CA ASN A 133 7.46 -9.67 9.63
C ASN A 133 7.30 -11.13 10.05
N ARG A 134 7.21 -11.43 11.35
CA ARG A 134 6.96 -12.79 11.87
C ARG A 134 5.54 -13.30 11.63
N LEU A 135 4.59 -12.40 11.38
CA LEU A 135 3.19 -12.72 11.14
C LEU A 135 2.92 -12.95 9.65
N HIS A 136 3.45 -12.11 8.77
CA HIS A 136 3.20 -12.23 7.32
C HIS A 136 4.38 -12.81 6.51
N GLU A 137 5.55 -12.99 7.13
CA GLU A 137 6.78 -13.50 6.50
C GLU A 137 7.28 -12.65 5.32
N ILE A 138 7.07 -11.33 5.42
CA ILE A 138 7.64 -10.35 4.47
C ILE A 138 8.75 -9.60 5.21
N ALA A 139 9.92 -9.53 4.60
CA ALA A 139 11.09 -8.82 5.10
C ALA A 139 11.58 -7.74 4.14
N GLU A 140 12.38 -6.81 4.66
CA GLU A 140 13.16 -5.89 3.83
C GLU A 140 14.03 -6.68 2.84
N GLY A 141 14.05 -6.24 1.59
CA GLY A 141 14.78 -6.93 0.52
C GLY A 141 13.99 -8.05 -0.17
N ASP A 142 12.83 -8.45 0.36
CA ASP A 142 12.00 -9.44 -0.32
C ASP A 142 11.40 -8.87 -1.60
N ARG A 143 11.31 -9.73 -2.61
CA ARG A 143 10.62 -9.41 -3.85
C ARG A 143 9.16 -9.76 -3.73
N ILE A 144 8.29 -8.77 -3.96
CA ILE A 144 6.84 -8.98 -4.01
C ILE A 144 6.26 -8.52 -5.34
N CYS A 145 5.16 -9.15 -5.75
CA CYS A 145 4.37 -8.83 -6.92
C CYS A 145 2.98 -8.35 -6.49
N PHE A 146 2.42 -7.41 -7.25
CA PHE A 146 1.14 -6.78 -6.94
C PHE A 146 0.49 -6.16 -8.19
N HIS A 147 -0.83 -6.11 -8.21
CA HIS A 147 -1.60 -5.34 -9.19
C HIS A 147 -1.60 -3.84 -8.85
N THR A 148 -1.75 -2.94 -9.83
CA THR A 148 -1.85 -1.48 -9.63
C THR A 148 -2.94 -1.04 -8.64
N ASN A 149 -3.98 -1.86 -8.45
CA ASN A 149 -5.03 -1.61 -7.45
C ASN A 149 -4.48 -1.58 -6.02
N HIS A 150 -3.45 -2.38 -5.72
CA HIS A 150 -2.85 -2.48 -4.39
C HIS A 150 -1.95 -1.29 -4.04
N ILE A 151 -1.67 -0.40 -5.01
CA ILE A 151 -0.87 0.80 -4.78
C ILE A 151 -1.72 1.82 -4.01
N LEU A 152 -1.31 2.11 -2.79
CA LEU A 152 -1.97 3.07 -1.91
C LEU A 152 -1.41 4.47 -2.12
N SER A 153 -0.10 4.59 -2.25
CA SER A 153 0.59 5.86 -2.44
C SER A 153 1.78 5.75 -3.39
N VAL A 154 2.22 6.88 -3.93
CA VAL A 154 3.48 7.00 -4.67
C VAL A 154 4.37 7.96 -3.91
N HIS A 155 5.64 7.60 -3.73
CA HIS A 155 6.57 8.46 -3.00
C HIS A 155 6.75 9.80 -3.71
N GLY A 156 6.69 10.90 -2.95
CA GLY A 156 6.67 12.26 -3.48
C GLY A 156 7.88 12.64 -4.34
N LEU A 157 9.00 11.91 -4.20
CA LEU A 157 10.21 12.10 -5.00
C LEU A 157 9.97 11.89 -6.51
N HIS A 158 8.97 11.08 -6.88
CA HIS A 158 8.65 10.78 -8.28
C HIS A 158 7.59 11.70 -8.88
N ASN A 159 6.97 12.58 -8.09
CA ASN A 159 5.81 13.34 -8.53
C ASN A 159 6.11 14.18 -9.78
N MET A 160 7.25 14.88 -9.79
CA MET A 160 7.63 15.73 -10.93
C MET A 160 7.90 14.89 -12.18
N GLU A 161 8.69 13.83 -12.04
CA GLU A 161 9.00 12.91 -13.14
C GLU A 161 7.73 12.30 -13.74
N ILE A 162 6.79 11.87 -12.90
CA ILE A 162 5.51 11.31 -13.33
C ILE A 162 4.69 12.34 -14.11
N VAL A 163 4.57 13.56 -13.60
CA VAL A 163 3.82 14.63 -14.27
C VAL A 163 4.45 14.99 -15.61
N GLU A 164 5.78 15.03 -15.71
CA GLU A 164 6.51 15.32 -16.94
C GLU A 164 6.33 14.23 -18.02
N ARG A 165 6.09 12.99 -17.60
CA ARG A 165 5.83 11.86 -18.52
C ARG A 165 4.38 11.77 -19.00
N MET A 166 3.47 12.54 -18.42
CA MET A 166 2.05 12.47 -18.79
C MET A 166 1.81 12.93 -20.23
N THR A 167 0.94 12.22 -20.96
CA THR A 167 0.45 12.68 -22.25
C THR A 167 -0.38 13.95 -22.09
N SER A 168 -0.51 14.74 -23.16
CA SER A 168 -1.36 15.94 -23.16
C SER A 168 -2.80 15.62 -22.77
N GLU A 169 -3.32 14.46 -23.19
CA GLU A 169 -4.66 13.98 -22.85
C GLU A 169 -4.78 13.69 -21.35
N ASP A 170 -3.81 12.98 -20.77
CA ASP A 170 -3.82 12.67 -19.35
C ASP A 170 -3.59 13.92 -18.49
N LEU A 171 -2.77 14.89 -18.93
CA LEU A 171 -2.60 16.16 -18.25
C LEU A 171 -3.90 16.96 -18.15
N VAL A 172 -4.72 16.96 -19.19
CA VAL A 172 -6.05 17.59 -19.17
C VAL A 172 -6.95 16.92 -18.14
N LEU A 173 -6.97 15.58 -18.12
CA LEU A 173 -7.77 14.81 -17.16
C LEU A 173 -7.26 14.95 -15.72
N PHE A 174 -5.96 14.98 -15.52
CA PHE A 174 -5.34 15.20 -14.22
C PHE A 174 -5.64 16.60 -13.69
N ARG A 175 -5.59 17.62 -14.55
CA ARG A 175 -5.97 18.98 -14.17
C ARG A 175 -7.44 19.08 -13.78
N ALA A 176 -8.34 18.49 -14.57
CA ALA A 176 -9.77 18.46 -14.24
C ALA A 176 -10.02 17.78 -12.88
N TRP A 177 -9.30 16.70 -12.58
CA TRP A 177 -9.32 16.04 -11.28
C TRP A 177 -8.80 16.95 -10.16
N LEU A 178 -7.68 17.65 -10.37
CA LEU A 178 -7.16 18.60 -9.38
C LEU A 178 -8.16 19.71 -9.07
N ASP A 179 -8.81 20.26 -10.08
CA ASP A 179 -9.81 21.33 -9.90
C ASP A 179 -11.03 20.82 -9.11
N SER A 180 -11.51 19.59 -9.35
CA SER A 180 -12.62 19.02 -8.56
C SER A 180 -12.28 18.78 -7.08
N HIS A 181 -11.00 18.71 -6.72
CA HIS A 181 -10.52 18.53 -5.34
C HIS A 181 -10.07 19.85 -4.69
N ARG A 182 -10.03 20.95 -5.45
CA ARG A 182 -9.85 22.31 -4.92
C ARG A 182 -11.17 22.85 -4.39
N ASP A 183 -12.27 22.57 -5.08
CA ASP A 183 -13.61 23.04 -4.71
C ASP A 183 -14.23 22.25 -3.54
N SER A 184 -13.66 21.11 -3.15
CA SER A 184 -14.07 20.34 -1.96
C SER A 184 -13.50 20.86 -0.63
N LYS A 185 -12.65 21.90 -0.69
CA LYS A 185 -12.05 22.56 0.50
C LYS A 185 -12.61 23.97 0.77
N SER A 186 -13.71 24.37 0.11
CA SER A 186 -14.42 25.63 0.38
C SER A 186 -15.69 25.42 1.19
#